data_AF-A0A850AYR6-F1
#
_entry.id   AF-A0A850AYR6-F1
#
_cell.length_a   1.000
_cell.length_b   1.000
_cell.length_c   1.000
_cell.angle_alpha   90.00
_cell.angle_beta   90.00
_cell.angle_gamma   90.00
#
_symmetry.space_group_name_H-M   'P 1'
#
loop_
_entity.id
_entity.type
_entity.pdbx_description
1 polymer ?
#
loop_
_entity_poly.entity_id
_entity_poly.type
_entity_poly.pdbx_seq_one_letter_code
_entity_poly.pdbx_strand_id
1 'polypeptide(L)'
;MVPSAAAEPYPWNIGSVAVAIVHHSNDPRLSPIAANGQAGSRDRRATAPAADLGILNPVRQIAKEDLDMRLCTALSALTIVVLAPLAYAQDSVAAPAAWSVANRIVLRLHATVGTMTPQQRVEELESRLTELLSTVERPIGIADIELVTTGNTVSIEVCGSLLVTVLPGDARPNRSTAEGLGRQWTSNLRKTIPLLSPRVNKGGA
;
A
#
# COMPACT_ATOMS: atom_id res chain seq x y z
N MET A 1 2.03 46.22 -8.07
CA MET A 1 1.64 45.91 -6.69
C MET A 1 0.96 44.56 -6.73
N VAL A 2 1.72 43.49 -6.48
CA VAL A 2 1.29 42.09 -6.62
C VAL A 2 1.27 41.50 -5.21
N PRO A 3 0.18 40.85 -4.76
CA PRO A 3 0.15 40.31 -3.41
C PRO A 3 1.07 39.09 -3.31
N SER A 4 2.04 39.22 -2.40
CA SER A 4 2.92 38.17 -1.92
C SER A 4 2.09 37.14 -1.15
N ALA A 5 1.97 35.93 -1.70
CA ALA A 5 1.38 34.80 -0.99
C ALA A 5 2.41 34.29 0.03
N ALA A 6 2.11 34.51 1.31
CA ALA A 6 2.84 33.93 2.42
C ALA A 6 2.68 32.41 2.37
N ALA A 7 3.79 31.71 2.10
CA ALA A 7 3.88 30.27 2.30
C ALA A 7 3.96 30.00 3.80
N GLU A 8 2.92 29.38 4.35
CA GLU A 8 2.94 28.88 5.73
C GLU A 8 3.94 27.71 5.84
N PRO A 9 4.77 27.65 6.90
CA PRO A 9 5.68 26.54 7.13
C PRO A 9 4.90 25.32 7.64
N TYR A 10 4.91 24.22 6.90
CA TYR A 10 4.37 22.93 7.34
C TYR A 10 5.21 22.38 8.52
N PRO A 11 4.63 22.18 9.72
CA PRO A 11 5.35 21.60 10.85
C PRO A 11 5.03 20.10 10.94
N TRP A 12 5.73 19.25 10.20
CA TRP A 12 5.85 17.85 10.59
C TRP A 12 7.15 17.68 11.40
N ASN A 13 7.14 18.26 12.60
CA ASN A 13 8.09 17.93 13.65
C ASN A 13 7.70 16.54 14.17
N ILE A 14 8.27 15.49 13.57
CA ILE A 14 8.15 14.13 14.09
C ILE A 14 8.96 14.11 15.37
N GLY A 15 8.24 14.09 16.49
CA GLY A 15 8.83 14.15 17.83
C GLY A 15 10.03 13.23 17.97
N SER A 16 11.09 13.78 18.55
CA SER A 16 12.22 13.04 19.09
C SER A 16 11.71 11.91 19.98
N VAL A 17 11.71 10.68 19.47
CA VAL A 17 11.61 9.50 20.31
C VAL A 17 12.97 9.37 20.98
N ALA A 18 13.03 9.74 22.26
CA ALA A 18 14.15 9.44 23.12
C ALA A 18 14.36 7.91 23.13
N VAL A 19 15.36 7.46 22.38
CA VAL A 19 15.85 6.08 22.43
C VAL A 19 16.54 5.92 23.78
N ALA A 20 15.88 5.21 24.70
CA ALA A 20 16.54 4.70 25.89
C ALA A 20 17.58 3.66 25.43
N ILE A 21 18.85 4.04 25.52
CA ILE A 21 20.00 3.15 25.30
C ILE A 21 20.04 2.17 26.48
N VAL A 22 19.47 0.98 26.31
CA VAL A 22 19.72 -0.15 27.21
C VAL A 22 21.09 -0.72 26.83
N HIS A 23 22.10 -0.40 27.64
CA HIS A 23 23.36 -1.11 27.68
C HIS A 23 23.09 -2.58 28.08
N HIS A 24 23.07 -3.49 27.10
CA HIS A 24 23.17 -4.92 27.37
C HIS A 24 24.55 -5.39 26.94
N SER A 25 25.47 -5.40 27.91
CA SER A 25 26.71 -6.16 27.82
C SER A 25 26.35 -7.64 27.70
N ASN A 26 26.74 -8.30 26.61
CA ASN A 26 26.80 -9.74 26.62
C ASN A 26 28.11 -10.21 25.97
N ASP A 27 28.86 -10.92 26.80
CA ASP A 27 30.24 -11.38 26.62
C ASP A 27 30.40 -12.33 25.43
N PRO A 28 31.52 -12.28 24.68
CA PRO A 28 31.82 -13.21 23.61
C PRO A 28 32.66 -14.36 24.16
N ARG A 29 32.10 -15.56 24.35
CA ARG A 29 32.89 -16.78 24.51
C ARG A 29 32.08 -18.08 24.42
N LEU A 30 32.62 -18.98 23.60
CA LEU A 30 32.42 -20.44 23.55
C LEU A 30 31.42 -20.99 22.50
N SER A 31 32.07 -21.44 21.42
CA SER A 31 31.81 -22.51 20.44
C SER A 31 31.08 -23.78 20.96
N PRO A 32 30.98 -24.89 20.18
CA PRO A 32 30.28 -25.10 18.91
C PRO A 32 29.47 -26.44 18.91
N ILE A 33 28.91 -26.83 17.75
CA ILE A 33 28.52 -28.20 17.33
C ILE A 33 27.42 -28.92 18.15
N ALA A 34 26.24 -29.08 17.53
CA ALA A 34 25.49 -30.33 17.62
C ALA A 34 24.56 -30.50 16.40
N ALA A 35 24.89 -31.47 15.56
CA ALA A 35 23.99 -32.04 14.58
C ALA A 35 22.98 -32.96 15.28
N ASN A 36 21.70 -32.82 14.94
CA ASN A 36 20.64 -33.83 15.06
C ASN A 36 19.47 -33.27 14.24
N GLY A 37 19.00 -33.87 13.14
CA GLY A 37 18.70 -35.29 13.00
C GLY A 37 17.31 -35.55 13.55
N GLN A 38 16.25 -35.13 12.85
CA GLN A 38 14.93 -35.74 13.03
C GLN A 38 14.05 -35.59 11.78
N ALA A 39 14.06 -36.68 11.00
CA ALA A 39 12.98 -37.03 10.11
C ALA A 39 11.72 -37.32 10.95
N GLY A 40 10.61 -36.69 10.59
CA GLY A 40 9.31 -36.87 11.25
C GLY A 40 8.21 -36.99 10.21
N SER A 41 8.18 -38.13 9.52
CA SER A 41 7.03 -38.60 8.76
C SER A 41 5.84 -38.80 9.71
N ARG A 42 4.71 -38.14 9.44
CA ARG A 42 3.40 -38.53 9.95
C ARG A 42 2.35 -38.40 8.85
N ASP A 43 2.29 -39.47 8.07
CA ASP A 43 1.04 -40.02 7.56
C ASP A 43 0.04 -40.23 8.72
N ARG A 44 -1.14 -39.63 8.62
CA ARG A 44 -2.37 -40.13 9.26
C ARG A 44 -3.58 -39.95 8.34
N ARG A 45 -3.76 -41.03 7.58
CA ARG A 45 -4.99 -41.70 7.13
C ARG A 45 -6.28 -41.46 7.97
N ALA A 46 -7.41 -41.70 7.28
CA ALA A 46 -8.79 -41.98 7.73
C ALA A 46 -9.75 -40.77 7.61
N THR A 47 -10.69 -40.67 6.65
CA THR A 47 -11.79 -41.54 6.15
C THR A 47 -13.08 -41.46 6.98
N ALA A 48 -14.19 -41.21 6.25
CA ALA A 48 -15.63 -41.44 6.53
C ALA A 48 -16.48 -40.21 6.96
N PRO A 49 -17.83 -40.24 6.82
CA PRO A 49 -18.64 -40.69 5.68
C PRO A 49 -19.77 -39.69 5.30
N ALA A 50 -20.46 -40.01 4.21
CA ALA A 50 -21.67 -39.38 3.70
C ALA A 50 -22.93 -39.63 4.55
N ALA A 51 -23.83 -38.64 4.58
CA ALA A 51 -25.31 -38.64 4.73
C ALA A 51 -25.68 -37.21 5.18
N ASP A 52 -26.61 -36.49 4.54
CA ASP A 52 -28.04 -36.73 4.71
C ASP A 52 -28.83 -35.99 3.61
N LEU A 53 -29.74 -36.73 2.98
CA LEU A 53 -30.72 -36.28 1.99
C LEU A 53 -32.03 -36.04 2.75
N GLY A 54 -32.35 -34.78 3.01
CA GLY A 54 -33.52 -34.35 3.79
C GLY A 54 -34.52 -33.52 2.99
N ILE A 55 -35.37 -34.21 2.22
CA ILE A 55 -36.81 -33.96 2.06
C ILE A 55 -37.30 -32.67 1.34
N LEU A 56 -37.78 -32.94 0.13
CA LEU A 56 -38.81 -32.24 -0.63
C LEU A 56 -40.03 -31.86 0.23
N ASN A 57 -40.44 -30.59 0.16
CA ASN A 57 -41.78 -30.19 0.58
C ASN A 57 -42.56 -29.65 -0.63
N PRO A 58 -43.42 -30.48 -1.26
CA PRO A 58 -44.41 -29.98 -2.20
C PRO A 58 -45.83 -30.15 -1.62
N VAL A 59 -46.72 -29.28 -2.11
CA VAL A 59 -48.19 -29.43 -2.13
C VAL A 59 -48.95 -28.98 -0.87
N ARG A 60 -49.60 -27.82 -0.97
CA ARG A 60 -51.08 -27.71 -1.07
C ARG A 60 -51.47 -26.29 -1.55
N GLN A 61 -51.94 -26.12 -2.78
CA GLN A 61 -53.33 -26.29 -3.29
C GLN A 61 -54.25 -25.12 -2.90
N ILE A 62 -54.37 -24.11 -3.78
CA ILE A 62 -55.52 -23.82 -4.68
C ILE A 62 -56.81 -23.41 -3.95
N ALA A 63 -57.11 -22.11 -4.04
CA ALA A 63 -58.42 -21.50 -4.30
C ALA A 63 -58.07 -20.21 -5.09
N LYS A 64 -58.39 -19.96 -6.37
CA LYS A 64 -59.59 -20.21 -7.19
C LYS A 64 -60.86 -19.82 -6.43
N GLU A 65 -61.59 -18.75 -6.74
CA GLU A 65 -61.81 -18.06 -8.01
C GLU A 65 -62.18 -16.58 -7.75
N ASP A 66 -61.97 -15.77 -8.80
CA ASP A 66 -62.75 -14.58 -9.16
C ASP A 66 -63.81 -14.12 -8.15
N LEU A 67 -63.51 -13.05 -7.41
CA LEU A 67 -64.55 -12.14 -6.99
C LEU A 67 -64.02 -10.70 -7.04
N ASP A 68 -64.51 -10.00 -8.05
CA ASP A 68 -64.74 -8.56 -8.04
C ASP A 68 -63.52 -7.65 -8.19
N MET A 69 -62.89 -7.83 -9.34
CA MET A 69 -62.47 -6.77 -10.25
C MET A 69 -63.62 -5.77 -10.52
N ARG A 70 -64.10 -5.03 -9.50
CA ARG A 70 -65.01 -3.86 -9.61
C ARG A 70 -65.40 -3.22 -8.27
N LEU A 71 -64.48 -3.02 -7.33
CA LEU A 71 -64.72 -2.04 -6.28
C LEU A 71 -63.43 -1.31 -5.89
N CYS A 72 -63.52 0.02 -5.96
CA CYS A 72 -62.61 0.98 -5.35
C CYS A 72 -61.32 1.34 -6.12
N THR A 73 -61.51 1.71 -7.38
CA THR A 73 -61.07 3.03 -7.90
C THR A 73 -61.42 4.18 -6.93
N ALA A 74 -60.81 4.24 -5.75
CA ALA A 74 -60.89 5.36 -4.80
C ALA A 74 -59.99 5.14 -3.57
N LEU A 75 -58.67 5.01 -3.77
CA LEU A 75 -57.70 5.25 -2.69
C LEU A 75 -56.40 5.76 -3.30
N SER A 76 -56.55 6.93 -3.94
CA SER A 76 -55.49 7.91 -4.12
C SER A 76 -54.99 8.36 -2.74
N ALA A 77 -54.06 7.61 -2.16
CA ALA A 77 -53.33 8.02 -0.97
C ALA A 77 -51.83 7.78 -1.20
N LEU A 78 -51.26 8.68 -2.00
CA LEU A 78 -49.94 9.28 -1.81
C LEU A 78 -48.89 8.38 -1.15
N THR A 79 -48.50 7.29 -1.81
CA THR A 79 -47.24 6.62 -1.48
C THR A 79 -46.15 7.31 -2.29
N ILE A 80 -45.68 8.47 -1.83
CA ILE A 80 -44.38 8.99 -2.24
C ILE A 80 -43.37 8.01 -1.68
N VAL A 81 -43.00 7.01 -2.48
CA VAL A 81 -41.79 6.23 -2.22
C VAL A 81 -40.64 7.21 -2.39
N VAL A 82 -40.22 7.81 -1.27
CA VAL A 82 -38.97 8.54 -1.18
C VAL A 82 -37.88 7.49 -1.42
N LEU A 83 -37.50 7.30 -2.69
CA LEU A 83 -36.21 6.74 -3.05
C LEU A 83 -35.18 7.73 -2.49
N ALA A 84 -34.87 7.60 -1.20
CA ALA A 84 -33.65 8.17 -0.67
C ALA A 84 -32.54 7.54 -1.52
N PRO A 85 -31.74 8.31 -2.27
CA PRO A 85 -30.52 7.76 -2.80
C PRO A 85 -29.73 7.34 -1.57
N LEU A 86 -29.63 6.03 -1.35
CA LEU A 86 -28.51 5.45 -0.63
C LEU A 86 -27.29 5.91 -1.42
N ALA A 87 -26.82 7.12 -1.10
CA ALA A 87 -25.46 7.53 -1.31
C ALA A 87 -24.65 6.57 -0.44
N TYR A 88 -24.44 5.36 -0.95
CA TYR A 88 -23.32 4.55 -0.58
C TYR A 88 -22.15 5.52 -0.66
N ALA A 89 -21.61 5.89 0.50
CA ALA A 89 -20.26 6.37 0.56
C ALA A 89 -19.46 5.29 -0.16
N GLN A 90 -19.19 5.55 -1.45
CA GLN A 90 -18.24 4.79 -2.22
C GLN A 90 -16.96 5.05 -1.45
N ASP A 91 -16.65 4.14 -0.53
CA ASP A 91 -15.36 3.99 0.08
C ASP A 91 -14.45 3.73 -1.12
N SER A 92 -14.02 4.84 -1.72
CA SER A 92 -13.47 4.89 -3.05
C SER A 92 -12.07 4.44 -2.81
N VAL A 93 -11.92 3.11 -2.82
CA VAL A 93 -10.64 2.42 -2.68
C VAL A 93 -9.73 3.12 -3.67
N ALA A 94 -8.85 3.97 -3.14
CA ALA A 94 -8.12 4.90 -3.97
C ALA A 94 -7.32 4.08 -4.98
N ALA A 95 -7.48 4.40 -6.27
CA ALA A 95 -6.86 3.64 -7.32
C ALA A 95 -5.34 3.61 -7.11
N PRO A 96 -4.67 2.49 -7.40
CA PRO A 96 -3.23 2.43 -7.27
C PRO A 96 -2.58 3.40 -8.25
N ALA A 97 -1.58 4.14 -7.75
CA ALA A 97 -0.86 5.13 -8.53
C ALA A 97 0.51 4.59 -8.92
N ALA A 98 0.86 4.70 -10.21
CA ALA A 98 2.17 4.32 -10.70
C ALA A 98 3.07 5.56 -10.77
N TRP A 99 4.31 5.41 -10.30
CA TRP A 99 5.33 6.44 -10.49
C TRP A 99 6.34 6.00 -11.53
N SER A 100 6.66 6.90 -12.45
CA SER A 100 7.54 6.62 -13.59
C SER A 100 8.67 7.63 -13.69
N VAL A 101 9.87 7.12 -13.96
CA VAL A 101 11.08 7.92 -14.16
C VAL A 101 11.69 7.53 -15.51
N ALA A 102 12.04 8.52 -16.33
CA ALA A 102 12.59 8.30 -17.67
C ALA A 102 11.74 7.32 -18.50
N ASN A 103 10.41 7.50 -18.48
CA ASN A 103 9.41 6.67 -19.16
C ASN A 103 9.41 5.19 -18.73
N ARG A 104 9.89 4.87 -17.52
CA ARG A 104 9.86 3.53 -16.93
C ARG A 104 9.11 3.57 -15.61
N ILE A 105 8.13 2.68 -15.44
CA ILE A 105 7.45 2.52 -14.16
C ILE A 105 8.46 1.98 -13.15
N VAL A 106 8.71 2.73 -12.08
CA VAL A 106 9.69 2.38 -11.05
C VAL A 106 9.01 1.67 -9.89
N LEU A 107 7.85 2.18 -9.47
CA LEU A 107 7.06 1.65 -8.38
C LEU A 107 5.57 1.93 -8.57
N ARG A 108 4.74 1.24 -7.79
CA ARG A 108 3.30 1.44 -7.74
C ARG A 108 2.86 1.50 -6.28
N LEU A 109 2.21 2.59 -5.91
CA LEU A 109 1.67 2.83 -4.58
C LEU A 109 0.22 2.37 -4.53
N HIS A 110 -0.15 1.71 -3.43
CA HIS A 110 -1.50 1.19 -3.22
C HIS A 110 -2.11 1.69 -1.90
N ALA A 111 -1.27 1.96 -0.89
CA ALA A 111 -1.73 2.37 0.42
C ALA A 111 -1.92 3.89 0.52
N THR A 112 -2.94 4.29 1.27
CA THR A 112 -3.11 5.66 1.77
C THR A 112 -2.24 5.90 3.01
N VAL A 113 -1.82 7.15 3.22
CA VAL A 113 -1.09 7.58 4.43
C VAL A 113 -1.80 8.77 5.04
N GLY A 114 -2.42 8.61 6.20
CA GLY A 114 -3.29 9.64 6.76
C GLY A 114 -4.40 9.97 5.76
N THR A 115 -4.46 11.23 5.31
CA THR A 115 -5.41 11.71 4.29
C THR A 115 -4.86 11.65 2.86
N MET A 116 -3.61 11.24 2.67
CA MET A 116 -2.99 11.19 1.34
C MET A 116 -3.39 9.92 0.58
N THR A 117 -3.98 10.12 -0.60
CA THR A 117 -4.23 9.08 -1.59
C THR A 117 -2.92 8.55 -2.20
N PRO A 118 -2.91 7.35 -2.83
CA PRO A 118 -1.73 6.86 -3.53
C PRO A 118 -1.21 7.85 -4.59
N GLN A 119 -2.12 8.57 -5.27
CA GLN A 119 -1.76 9.59 -6.25
C GLN A 119 -1.03 10.79 -5.60
N GLN A 120 -1.57 11.31 -4.50
CA GLN A 120 -0.91 12.39 -3.74
C GLN A 120 0.45 11.96 -3.18
N ARG A 121 0.61 10.68 -2.82
CA ARG A 121 1.93 10.14 -2.43
C ARG A 121 2.91 10.10 -3.60
N VAL A 122 2.46 9.89 -4.84
CA VAL A 122 3.31 9.98 -6.04
C VAL A 122 3.75 11.43 -6.27
N GLU A 123 2.84 12.39 -6.14
CA GLU A 123 3.15 13.82 -6.29
C GLU A 123 4.18 14.30 -5.26
N GLU A 124 4.01 13.91 -3.99
CA GLU A 124 4.98 14.17 -2.92
C GLU A 124 6.35 13.55 -3.22
N LEU A 125 6.35 12.32 -3.75
CA LEU A 125 7.58 11.63 -4.13
C LEU A 125 8.30 12.36 -5.29
N GLU A 126 7.57 12.81 -6.30
CA GLU A 126 8.11 13.62 -7.40
C GLU A 126 8.71 14.94 -6.90
N SER A 127 8.02 15.60 -5.96
CA SER A 127 8.51 16.82 -5.32
C SER A 127 9.84 16.57 -4.60
N ARG A 128 9.91 15.52 -3.76
CA ARG A 128 11.15 15.14 -3.05
C ARG A 128 12.29 14.78 -4.00
N LEU A 129 12.02 14.02 -5.05
CA LEU A 129 13.07 13.69 -6.03
C LEU A 129 13.60 14.96 -6.69
N THR A 130 12.73 15.91 -7.04
CA THR A 130 13.13 17.18 -7.66
C THR A 130 13.99 18.02 -6.72
N GLU A 131 13.61 18.10 -5.45
CA GLU A 131 14.40 18.77 -4.41
C GLU A 131 15.78 18.12 -4.22
N LEU A 132 15.83 16.79 -4.18
CA LEU A 132 17.08 16.03 -4.08
C LEU A 132 17.99 16.29 -5.27
N LEU A 133 17.47 16.22 -6.49
CA LEU A 133 18.23 16.47 -7.71
C LEU A 133 18.74 17.92 -7.79
N SER A 134 18.02 18.87 -7.18
CA SER A 134 18.42 20.29 -7.14
C SER A 134 19.50 20.57 -6.09
N THR A 135 19.58 19.74 -5.05
CA THR A 135 20.51 19.93 -3.92
C THR A 135 21.85 19.23 -4.13
N VAL A 136 21.88 18.14 -4.90
CA VAL A 136 23.09 17.33 -5.08
C VAL A 136 24.00 17.94 -6.15
N GLU A 137 25.21 18.35 -5.76
CA GLU A 137 26.21 18.96 -6.66
C GLU A 137 26.94 17.95 -7.58
N ARG A 138 26.82 16.64 -7.29
CA ARG A 138 27.48 15.56 -8.03
C ARG A 138 26.47 14.61 -8.68
N PRO A 139 26.85 13.86 -9.73
CA PRO A 139 25.99 12.81 -10.26
C PRO A 139 25.62 11.78 -9.19
N ILE A 140 24.34 11.41 -9.13
CA ILE A 140 23.82 10.39 -8.21
C ILE A 140 24.20 9.01 -8.75
N GLY A 141 24.99 8.27 -7.97
CA GLY A 141 25.42 6.92 -8.27
C GLY A 141 24.48 5.86 -7.70
N ILE A 142 24.75 4.60 -8.06
CA ILE A 142 24.01 3.43 -7.55
C ILE A 142 24.17 3.28 -6.03
N ALA A 143 25.37 3.61 -5.51
CA ALA A 143 25.70 3.52 -4.09
C ALA A 143 24.95 4.56 -3.25
N ASP A 144 24.49 5.65 -3.86
CA ASP A 144 23.77 6.71 -3.16
C ASP A 144 22.30 6.36 -2.90
N ILE A 145 21.82 5.21 -3.42
CA ILE A 145 20.42 4.78 -3.31
C ILE A 145 20.37 3.56 -2.41
N GLU A 146 19.83 3.73 -1.21
CA GLU A 146 19.89 2.74 -0.13
C GLU A 146 18.51 2.36 0.39
N LEU A 147 18.37 1.09 0.77
CA LEU A 147 17.22 0.60 1.50
C LEU A 147 17.57 0.61 2.99
N VAL A 148 16.87 1.44 3.76
CA VAL A 148 17.10 1.58 5.20
C VAL A 148 15.93 0.92 5.94
N THR A 149 16.25 0.14 6.96
CA THR A 149 15.25 -0.48 7.84
C THR A 149 15.50 -0.03 9.27
N THR A 150 14.55 0.72 9.81
CA THR A 150 14.62 1.27 11.18
C THR A 150 13.40 0.79 11.95
N GLY A 151 13.61 -0.16 12.86
CA GLY A 151 12.52 -0.84 13.57
C GLY A 151 11.61 -1.59 12.60
N ASN A 152 10.33 -1.20 12.53
CA ASN A 152 9.35 -1.80 11.62
C ASN A 152 9.06 -0.93 10.37
N THR A 153 9.90 0.08 10.14
CA THR A 153 9.78 1.00 9.02
C THR A 153 10.85 0.70 7.98
N VAL A 154 10.43 0.52 6.74
CA VAL A 154 11.31 0.34 5.58
C VAL A 154 11.24 1.59 4.73
N SER A 155 12.37 2.26 4.54
CA SER A 155 12.51 3.47 3.73
C SER A 155 13.54 3.28 2.63
N ILE A 156 13.37 4.02 1.55
CA ILE A 156 14.38 4.15 0.51
C ILE A 156 14.91 5.58 0.57
N GLU A 157 16.22 5.69 0.69
CA GLU A 157 16.94 6.95 0.79
C GLU A 157 17.80 7.17 -0.45
N VAL A 158 17.97 8.44 -0.84
CA VAL A 158 18.85 8.87 -1.92
C VAL A 158 19.76 9.95 -1.36
N CYS A 159 21.07 9.73 -1.44
CA CYS A 159 22.10 10.59 -0.84
C CYS A 159 21.87 10.84 0.67
N GLY A 160 21.35 9.85 1.40
CA GLY A 160 21.05 9.96 2.85
C GLY A 160 19.76 10.70 3.19
N SER A 161 18.95 11.05 2.20
CA SER A 161 17.66 11.72 2.40
C SER A 161 16.50 10.81 2.00
N LEU A 162 15.40 10.88 2.78
CA LEU A 162 14.21 10.05 2.56
C LEU A 162 13.54 10.37 1.21
N LEU A 163 13.48 9.37 0.32
CA LEU A 163 12.67 9.45 -0.90
C LEU A 163 11.27 8.91 -0.66
N VAL A 164 11.15 7.66 -0.19
CA VAL A 164 9.85 6.99 -0.02
C VAL A 164 9.87 5.97 1.12
N THR A 165 8.78 5.91 1.88
CA THR A 165 8.53 4.87 2.88
C THR A 165 7.67 3.77 2.29
N VAL A 166 8.10 2.52 2.43
CA VAL A 166 7.39 1.33 1.94
C VAL A 166 6.42 0.83 3.00
N LEU A 167 5.13 0.88 2.71
CA LEU A 167 4.11 0.48 3.67
C LEU A 167 3.71 -0.98 3.47
N PRO A 168 3.25 -1.68 4.51
CA PRO A 168 2.71 -3.03 4.38
C PRO A 168 1.56 -3.11 3.36
N GLY A 169 0.74 -2.05 3.26
CA GLY A 169 -0.35 -1.97 2.28
C GLY A 169 0.13 -1.86 0.82
N ASP A 170 1.36 -1.36 0.58
CA ASP A 170 1.97 -1.35 -0.75
C ASP A 170 2.51 -2.74 -1.14
N ALA A 171 2.94 -3.53 -0.15
CA ALA A 171 3.52 -4.87 -0.35
C ALA A 171 2.48 -5.98 -0.53
N ARG A 172 1.31 -5.85 0.12
CA ARG A 172 0.24 -6.85 0.09
C ARG A 172 -0.24 -7.20 -1.34
N PRO A 173 -0.50 -6.25 -2.25
CA PRO A 173 -0.89 -6.55 -3.64
C PRO A 173 0.18 -7.33 -4.41
N ASN A 174 1.45 -7.20 -4.03
CA ASN A 174 2.59 -7.86 -4.65
C ASN A 174 2.94 -9.21 -3.98
N ARG A 175 2.12 -9.68 -3.01
CA ARG A 175 2.40 -10.89 -2.21
C ARG A 175 3.80 -10.87 -1.59
N SER A 176 4.26 -9.70 -1.16
CA SER A 176 5.60 -9.47 -0.64
C SER A 176 5.55 -8.87 0.77
N THR A 177 6.70 -8.78 1.41
CA THR A 177 6.90 -7.98 2.63
C THR A 177 7.31 -6.55 2.26
N ALA A 178 7.18 -5.59 3.18
CA ALA A 178 7.65 -4.22 2.94
C ALA A 178 9.13 -4.18 2.55
N GLU A 179 9.96 -4.99 3.22
CA GLU A 179 11.39 -5.11 2.92
C GLU A 179 11.64 -5.75 1.54
N GLY A 180 10.89 -6.80 1.19
CA GLY A 180 10.99 -7.45 -0.12
C GLY A 180 10.60 -6.52 -1.27
N LEU A 181 9.51 -5.76 -1.10
CA LEU A 181 9.08 -4.74 -2.05
C LEU A 181 10.09 -3.59 -2.13
N GLY A 182 10.61 -3.14 -0.99
CA GLY A 182 11.63 -2.10 -0.91
C GLY A 182 12.91 -2.46 -1.66
N ARG A 183 13.38 -3.71 -1.57
CA ARG A 183 14.49 -4.21 -2.38
C ARG A 183 14.22 -4.13 -3.89
N GLN A 184 13.01 -4.51 -4.31
CA GLN A 184 12.61 -4.44 -5.72
C GLN A 184 12.58 -2.99 -6.22
N TRP A 185 11.96 -2.08 -5.47
CA TRP A 185 11.92 -0.66 -5.80
C TRP A 185 13.31 -0.05 -5.83
N THR A 186 14.17 -0.34 -4.84
CA THR A 186 15.57 0.10 -4.80
C THR A 186 16.34 -0.37 -6.04
N SER A 187 16.16 -1.62 -6.47
CA SER A 187 16.76 -2.14 -7.70
C SER A 187 16.30 -1.39 -8.96
N ASN A 188 15.02 -1.03 -9.03
CA ASN A 188 14.49 -0.24 -10.14
C ASN A 188 15.05 1.20 -10.12
N LEU A 189 15.11 1.83 -8.95
CA LEU A 189 15.64 3.18 -8.75
C LEU A 189 17.11 3.28 -9.15
N ARG A 190 17.92 2.29 -8.77
CA ARG A 190 19.34 2.18 -9.15
C ARG A 190 19.56 2.11 -10.67
N LYS A 191 18.54 1.73 -11.44
CA LYS A 191 18.59 1.69 -12.91
C LYS A 191 18.09 2.99 -13.55
N THR A 192 17.26 3.78 -12.86
CA THR A 192 16.57 4.93 -13.44
C THR A 192 17.11 6.27 -12.96
N ILE A 193 17.35 6.46 -11.66
CA ILE A 193 17.81 7.73 -11.09
C ILE A 193 19.16 8.19 -11.67
N PRO A 194 20.19 7.33 -11.83
CA PRO A 194 21.45 7.76 -12.42
C PRO A 194 21.33 8.29 -13.86
N LEU A 195 20.22 7.99 -14.56
CA LEU A 195 19.95 8.50 -15.90
C LEU A 195 19.45 9.95 -15.89
N LEU A 196 18.97 10.44 -14.74
CA LEU A 196 18.50 11.82 -14.57
C LEU A 196 19.62 12.80 -14.24
N SER A 197 20.75 12.32 -13.72
CA SER A 197 21.87 13.18 -13.34
C SER A 197 22.46 13.88 -14.58
N PRO A 198 22.78 15.19 -14.50
CA PRO A 198 23.47 15.89 -15.58
C PRO A 198 24.75 15.14 -15.95
N ARG A 199 24.85 14.67 -17.20
CA ARG A 199 26.09 14.10 -17.68
C ARG A 199 27.08 15.24 -17.84
N VAL A 200 28.21 15.16 -17.12
CA VAL A 200 29.33 16.06 -17.35
C VAL A 200 29.84 15.76 -18.76
N ASN A 201 29.45 16.59 -19.72
CA ASN A 201 29.96 16.48 -21.08
C ASN A 201 31.46 16.82 -21.00
N LYS A 202 32.34 15.81 -21.02
CA LYS A 202 33.80 15.98 -21.10
C LYS A 202 34.27 16.61 -22.42
N GLY A 203 33.35 17.17 -23.21
CA GLY A 203 33.59 17.74 -24.54
C GLY A 203 33.61 19.27 -24.57
N GLY A 204 33.83 19.95 -23.43
CA GLY A 204 34.20 21.36 -23.44
C GLY A 204 35.63 21.52 -23.95
N ALA A 205 35.77 21.50 -25.28
CA ALA A 205 36.95 21.98 -26.00
C ALA A 205 36.78 23.47 -26.30
#